data_AF-M0E6F0-F1
#
_entry.id   AF-M0E6F0-F1
#
_cell.length_a   1.000
_cell.length_b   1.000
_cell.length_c   1.000
_cell.angle_alpha   90.00
_cell.angle_beta   90.00
_cell.angle_gamma   90.00
#
_symmetry.space_group_name_H-M   'P 1'
#
loop_
_entity.id
_entity.type
_entity.pdbx_description
1 polymer ?
#
loop_
_entity_poly.entity_id
_entity_poly.type
_entity_poly.pdbx_seq_one_letter_code
_entity_poly.pdbx_strand_id
1 'polypeptide(L)'
;MIPPGTEAALLDSWDYFLHLAMVLTPLFIGASFLVGLAQEYLPPERVEEMLRARDHGSGNVLAAGLGAVTPFCSCSTVPVLAGLLGAGAPTGMAFSFLLASPIVNWIAVFLLFGLFGTGVTVAYVTTALFAAIVAGLIIGTFELDGYIKDVRITAGGREIATDGGATPSDTSKAADAAGCSECGTTATNRTHKERVTAAGEGALSFFRDTLPYIAVGIAIGALIHGAVPAEFLQRIAGPGNPLATPIAALAGAPIYVSISGMLPIAHSLTEAGIPIGTVIAFVIGGAGISIPNLILLNKLFERRLLAIYATTVVTIGITVGVLFNTIFAGLL
;
A
#
# COMPACT_ATOMS: atom_id res chain seq x y z
N MET A 1 -21.68 -33.52 -17.03
CA MET A 1 -20.35 -34.17 -17.09
C MET A 1 -19.32 -33.09 -16.89
N ILE A 2 -18.71 -33.07 -15.71
CA ILE A 2 -17.64 -32.14 -15.34
C ILE A 2 -16.37 -32.62 -16.08
N PRO A 3 -15.60 -31.73 -16.75
CA PRO A 3 -14.42 -32.14 -17.50
C PRO A 3 -13.38 -32.79 -16.57
N PRO A 4 -12.70 -33.87 -17.00
CA PRO A 4 -11.67 -34.54 -16.21
C PRO A 4 -10.51 -33.58 -15.97
N GLY A 5 -10.18 -33.33 -14.69
CA GLY A 5 -9.12 -32.39 -14.27
C GLY A 5 -9.59 -31.30 -13.29
N THR A 6 -10.89 -31.07 -13.15
CA THR A 6 -11.42 -30.06 -12.21
C THR A 6 -11.24 -30.46 -10.75
N GLU A 7 -11.25 -31.76 -10.41
CA GLU A 7 -11.03 -32.23 -9.04
C GLU A 7 -9.59 -31.96 -8.58
N ALA A 8 -8.61 -32.17 -9.46
CA ALA A 8 -7.21 -31.84 -9.20
C ALA A 8 -7.02 -30.32 -9.06
N ALA A 9 -7.61 -29.52 -9.94
CA ALA A 9 -7.54 -28.05 -9.86
C ALA A 9 -8.24 -27.48 -8.60
N LEU A 10 -9.33 -28.11 -8.15
CA LEU A 10 -10.03 -27.73 -6.91
C LEU A 10 -9.21 -28.08 -5.67
N LEU A 11 -8.59 -29.26 -5.65
CA LEU A 11 -7.72 -29.69 -4.55
C LEU A 11 -6.47 -28.81 -4.46
N ASP A 12 -5.85 -28.47 -5.59
CA ASP A 12 -4.66 -27.60 -5.65
C ASP A 12 -5.00 -26.16 -5.22
N SER A 13 -6.17 -25.64 -5.64
CA SER A 13 -6.68 -24.34 -5.17
C SER A 13 -6.99 -24.34 -3.68
N TRP A 14 -7.48 -25.45 -3.13
CA TRP A 14 -7.79 -25.60 -1.70
C TRP A 14 -6.52 -25.67 -0.85
N ASP A 15 -5.49 -26.39 -1.32
CA ASP A 15 -4.21 -26.49 -0.63
C ASP A 15 -3.48 -25.14 -0.67
N TYR A 16 -3.51 -24.43 -1.80
CA TYR A 16 -2.99 -23.07 -1.93
C TYR A 16 -3.73 -22.09 -1.02
N PHE A 17 -5.06 -22.22 -0.90
CA PHE A 17 -5.88 -21.44 0.03
C PHE A 17 -5.47 -21.69 1.48
N LEU A 18 -5.35 -22.96 1.90
CA LEU A 18 -4.96 -23.31 3.26
C LEU A 18 -3.54 -22.83 3.58
N HIS A 19 -2.61 -22.96 2.63
CA HIS A 19 -1.25 -22.48 2.79
C HIS A 19 -1.20 -20.95 2.95
N LEU A 20 -1.88 -20.22 2.06
CA LEU A 20 -2.02 -18.76 2.16
C LEU A 20 -2.68 -18.37 3.47
N ALA A 21 -3.77 -19.01 3.88
CA ALA A 21 -4.44 -18.70 5.14
C ALA A 21 -3.52 -18.95 6.35
N MET A 22 -2.79 -20.07 6.36
CA MET A 22 -1.89 -20.44 7.45
C MET A 22 -0.69 -19.49 7.57
N VAL A 23 -0.16 -18.99 6.45
CA VAL A 23 0.99 -18.06 6.44
C VAL A 23 0.54 -16.62 6.66
N LEU A 24 -0.53 -16.18 5.97
CA LEU A 24 -0.99 -14.81 5.97
C LEU A 24 -1.68 -14.43 7.28
N THR A 25 -2.39 -15.35 7.94
CA THR A 25 -3.09 -15.05 9.20
C THR A 25 -2.14 -14.62 10.33
N PRO A 26 -1.11 -15.41 10.72
CA PRO A 26 -0.18 -14.98 11.76
C PRO A 26 0.62 -13.75 11.35
N LEU A 27 1.00 -13.63 10.06
CA LEU A 27 1.67 -12.44 9.53
C LEU A 27 0.80 -11.20 9.66
N PHE A 28 -0.48 -11.29 9.33
CA PHE A 28 -1.42 -10.18 9.38
C PHE A 28 -1.76 -9.78 10.82
N ILE A 29 -1.97 -10.74 11.72
CA ILE A 29 -2.20 -10.46 13.15
C ILE A 29 -0.96 -9.78 13.75
N GLY A 30 0.23 -10.32 13.49
CA GLY A 30 1.49 -9.74 13.96
C GLY A 30 1.73 -8.33 13.41
N ALA A 31 1.55 -8.13 12.11
CA ALA A 31 1.69 -6.83 11.47
C ALA A 31 0.65 -5.82 12.00
N SER A 32 -0.62 -6.21 12.10
CA SER A 32 -1.70 -5.34 12.61
C SER A 32 -1.48 -4.96 14.07
N PHE A 33 -1.01 -5.89 14.90
CA PHE A 33 -0.64 -5.61 16.28
C PHE A 33 0.52 -4.62 16.35
N LEU A 34 1.56 -4.81 15.53
CA LEU A 34 2.73 -3.93 15.48
C LEU A 34 2.36 -2.53 14.96
N VAL A 35 1.44 -2.45 14.01
CA VAL A 35 0.83 -1.21 13.51
C VAL A 35 0.02 -0.50 14.61
N GLY A 36 -0.86 -1.22 15.30
CA GLY A 36 -1.64 -0.65 16.41
C GLY A 36 -0.74 -0.13 17.52
N LEU A 37 0.33 -0.87 17.85
CA LEU A 37 1.34 -0.42 18.79
C LEU A 37 2.08 0.81 18.26
N ALA A 38 2.49 0.82 16.99
CA ALA A 38 3.16 1.96 16.38
C ALA A 38 2.29 3.21 16.38
N GLN A 39 0.99 3.10 16.09
CA GLN A 39 0.03 4.23 16.14
C GLN A 39 -0.16 4.77 17.57
N GLU A 40 -0.10 3.92 18.59
CA GLU A 40 -0.16 4.33 19.99
C GLU A 40 1.09 5.11 20.43
N TYR A 41 2.26 4.80 19.85
CA TYR A 41 3.54 5.48 20.13
C TYR A 41 3.79 6.70 19.23
N LEU A 42 3.34 6.65 17.97
CA LEU A 42 3.42 7.70 16.96
C LEU A 42 2.00 8.10 16.53
N PRO A 43 1.33 8.96 17.32
CA PRO A 43 0.05 9.51 16.92
C PRO A 43 0.21 10.39 15.67
N PRO A 44 -0.78 10.42 14.77
CA PRO A 44 -0.68 11.09 13.47
C PRO A 44 -0.36 12.59 13.61
N GLU A 45 -0.78 13.24 14.68
CA GLU A 45 -0.47 14.65 14.98
C GLU A 45 1.02 14.87 15.21
N ARG A 46 1.71 13.91 15.85
CA ARG A 46 3.16 14.01 16.11
C ARG A 46 3.95 13.78 14.84
N VAL A 47 3.48 12.87 13.98
CA VAL A 47 4.06 12.63 12.65
C VAL A 47 3.86 13.87 11.76
N GLU A 48 2.68 14.48 11.81
CA GLU A 48 2.33 15.70 11.08
C GLU A 48 3.15 16.90 11.56
N GLU A 49 3.29 17.11 12.87
CA GLU A 49 4.14 18.17 13.45
C GLU A 49 5.61 17.98 13.01
N MET A 50 6.12 16.75 13.02
CA MET A 50 7.47 16.43 12.53
C MET A 50 7.63 16.71 11.03
N LEU A 51 6.60 16.45 10.22
CA LEU A 51 6.60 16.71 8.79
C LEU A 51 6.47 18.21 8.48
N ARG A 52 5.59 18.94 9.17
CA ARG A 52 5.40 20.39 9.02
C ARG A 52 6.60 21.20 9.49
N ALA A 53 7.35 20.72 10.47
CA ALA A 53 8.60 21.35 10.92
C ALA A 53 9.72 21.27 9.85
N ARG A 54 9.48 20.59 8.73
CA ARG A 54 10.44 20.36 7.66
C ARG A 54 10.06 21.10 6.38
N ASP A 55 11.06 21.43 5.58
CA ASP A 55 10.86 21.98 4.24
C ASP A 55 10.26 20.93 3.30
N HIS A 56 9.63 21.37 2.21
CA HIS A 56 8.99 20.49 1.23
C HIS A 56 9.93 19.39 0.72
N GLY A 57 11.23 19.65 0.56
CA GLY A 57 12.21 18.66 0.13
C GLY A 57 12.43 17.57 1.16
N SER A 58 13.03 17.93 2.31
CA SER A 58 13.41 16.91 3.31
C SER A 58 12.22 16.29 4.05
N GLY A 59 11.07 16.98 4.08
CA GLY A 59 9.81 16.42 4.56
C GLY A 59 9.28 15.27 3.68
N ASN A 60 9.40 15.36 2.35
CA ASN A 60 9.02 14.26 1.46
C ASN A 60 9.93 13.03 1.63
N VAL A 61 11.24 13.25 1.84
CA VAL A 61 12.19 12.16 2.14
C VAL A 61 11.82 11.46 3.45
N LEU A 62 11.51 12.24 4.49
CA LEU A 62 11.07 11.72 5.78
C LEU A 62 9.76 10.94 5.64
N ALA A 63 8.77 11.48 4.91
CA ALA A 63 7.49 10.84 4.68
C ALA A 63 7.62 9.50 3.93
N ALA A 64 8.41 9.46 2.86
CA ALA A 64 8.69 8.23 2.12
C ALA A 64 9.45 7.21 2.98
N GLY A 65 10.42 7.65 3.78
CA GLY A 65 11.14 6.79 4.72
C GLY A 65 10.23 6.21 5.80
N LEU A 66 9.33 7.02 6.37
CA LEU A 66 8.32 6.56 7.31
C LEU A 66 7.40 5.53 6.65
N GLY A 67 6.92 5.80 5.43
CA GLY A 67 6.13 4.85 4.64
C GLY A 67 6.86 3.52 4.44
N ALA A 68 8.14 3.56 4.08
CA ALA A 68 8.94 2.37 3.83
C ALA A 68 9.23 1.52 5.08
N VAL A 69 9.39 2.17 6.23
CA VAL A 69 9.61 1.49 7.52
C VAL A 69 8.30 0.97 8.10
N THR A 70 7.18 1.65 7.83
CA THR A 70 5.89 1.23 8.36
C THR A 70 5.38 -0.01 7.64
N PRO A 71 4.97 -1.05 8.37
CA PRO A 71 4.41 -2.27 7.79
C PRO A 71 2.94 -2.07 7.38
N PHE A 72 2.57 -0.90 6.86
CA PHE A 72 1.20 -0.67 6.42
C PHE A 72 0.99 -1.32 5.07
N CYS A 73 0.08 -2.28 5.02
CA CYS A 73 -0.48 -2.76 3.77
C CYS A 73 -1.38 -1.67 3.16
N SER A 74 -1.74 -1.81 1.89
CA SER A 74 -2.65 -0.87 1.20
C SER A 74 -3.94 -0.60 1.99
N CYS A 75 -4.42 -1.58 2.76
CA CYS A 75 -5.63 -1.48 3.58
C CYS A 75 -5.49 -0.55 4.80
N SER A 76 -4.31 -0.45 5.41
CA SER A 76 -4.07 0.40 6.60
C SER A 76 -3.44 1.75 6.28
N THR A 77 -2.92 1.90 5.06
CA THR A 77 -2.31 3.16 4.60
C THR A 77 -3.35 4.29 4.49
N VAL A 78 -4.59 3.96 4.09
CA VAL A 78 -5.66 4.96 3.90
C VAL A 78 -6.11 5.62 5.21
N PRO A 79 -6.45 4.90 6.29
CA PRO A 79 -6.78 5.55 7.57
C PRO A 79 -5.67 6.45 8.10
N VAL A 80 -4.41 6.00 7.97
CA VAL A 80 -3.23 6.79 8.39
C VAL A 80 -3.11 8.05 7.53
N LEU A 81 -3.26 7.92 6.21
CA LEU A 81 -3.27 9.04 5.28
C LEU A 81 -4.39 10.04 5.60
N ALA A 82 -5.60 9.56 5.89
CA ALA A 82 -6.73 10.40 6.28
C ALA A 82 -6.42 11.18 7.56
N GLY A 83 -5.80 10.52 8.56
CA GLY A 83 -5.35 11.17 9.79
C GLY A 83 -4.27 12.23 9.54
N LEU A 84 -3.27 11.94 8.69
CA LEU A 84 -2.23 12.89 8.33
C LEU A 84 -2.79 14.12 7.59
N LEU A 85 -3.64 13.89 6.59
CA LEU A 85 -4.28 14.97 5.84
C LEU A 85 -5.24 15.77 6.73
N GLY A 86 -5.96 15.12 7.64
CA GLY A 86 -6.85 15.77 8.60
C GLY A 86 -6.13 16.56 9.69
N ALA A 87 -4.92 16.16 10.07
CA ALA A 87 -4.04 16.96 10.93
C ALA A 87 -3.41 18.15 10.16
N GLY A 88 -3.51 18.17 8.83
CA GLY A 88 -3.02 19.25 7.97
C GLY A 88 -1.62 19.01 7.40
N ALA A 89 -1.17 17.75 7.33
CA ALA A 89 0.08 17.39 6.68
C ALA A 89 0.06 17.86 5.20
N PRO A 90 1.14 18.49 4.70
CA PRO A 90 1.21 18.93 3.32
C PRO A 90 0.98 17.78 2.34
N THR A 91 0.13 18.01 1.34
CA THR A 91 -0.35 16.97 0.42
C THR A 91 0.78 16.23 -0.27
N GLY A 92 1.83 16.92 -0.73
CA GLY A 92 3.00 16.27 -1.32
C GLY A 92 3.65 15.23 -0.42
N MET A 93 3.85 15.54 0.88
CA MET A 93 4.43 14.61 1.85
C MET A 93 3.51 13.42 2.11
N ALA A 94 2.20 13.66 2.20
CA ALA A 94 1.19 12.62 2.35
C ALA A 94 1.19 11.65 1.14
N PHE A 95 1.38 12.16 -0.09
CA PHE A 95 1.52 11.34 -1.29
C PHE A 95 2.85 10.55 -1.34
N SER A 96 3.97 11.14 -0.91
CA SER A 96 5.24 10.40 -0.77
C SER A 96 5.10 9.21 0.17
N PHE A 97 4.43 9.40 1.32
CA PHE A 97 4.11 8.31 2.25
C PHE A 97 3.18 7.27 1.63
N LEU A 98 2.07 7.71 1.00
CA LEU A 98 1.07 6.84 0.36
C LEU A 98 1.67 5.99 -0.77
N LEU A 99 2.61 6.53 -1.54
CA LEU A 99 3.28 5.82 -2.63
C LEU A 99 4.36 4.87 -2.09
N ALA A 100 5.16 5.32 -1.12
CA ALA A 100 6.25 4.51 -0.57
C ALA A 100 5.75 3.29 0.19
N SER A 101 4.70 3.42 1.03
CA SER A 101 4.23 2.36 1.92
C SER A 101 3.84 1.03 1.23
N PRO A 102 3.04 1.02 0.15
CA PRO A 102 2.71 -0.22 -0.54
C PRO A 102 3.87 -0.75 -1.40
N ILE A 103 4.68 0.14 -1.98
CA ILE A 103 5.75 -0.23 -2.92
C ILE A 103 6.99 -0.77 -2.18
N VAL A 104 7.41 -0.09 -1.12
CA VAL A 104 8.60 -0.43 -0.34
C VAL A 104 8.14 -0.82 1.04
N ASN A 105 8.11 -2.11 1.33
CA ASN A 105 7.85 -2.59 2.69
C ASN A 105 8.90 -3.63 3.08
N TRP A 106 9.16 -3.75 4.38
CA TRP A 106 10.22 -4.62 4.90
C TRP A 106 10.04 -6.11 4.53
N ILE A 107 8.80 -6.59 4.38
CA ILE A 107 8.49 -7.98 3.97
C ILE A 107 8.90 -8.18 2.50
N ALA A 108 8.58 -7.23 1.64
CA ALA A 108 8.96 -7.23 0.23
C ALA A 108 10.47 -7.15 0.06
N VAL A 109 11.14 -6.32 0.86
CA VAL A 109 12.60 -6.21 0.88
C VAL A 109 13.24 -7.54 1.29
N PHE A 110 12.72 -8.20 2.33
CA PHE A 110 13.23 -9.50 2.77
C PHE A 110 13.02 -10.60 1.73
N LEU A 111 11.84 -10.62 1.08
CA LEU A 111 11.54 -11.57 0.01
C LEU A 111 12.36 -11.31 -1.26
N LEU A 112 12.50 -10.05 -1.68
CA LEU A 112 13.36 -9.67 -2.81
C LEU A 112 14.81 -10.07 -2.56
N PHE A 113 15.30 -9.87 -1.33
CA PHE A 113 16.64 -10.28 -0.93
C PHE A 113 16.81 -11.79 -1.05
N GLY A 114 15.83 -12.56 -0.58
CA GLY A 114 15.84 -14.01 -0.66
C GLY A 114 15.73 -14.57 -2.08
N LEU A 115 14.98 -13.92 -2.96
CA LEU A 115 14.66 -14.43 -4.30
C LEU A 115 15.63 -13.92 -5.39
N PHE A 116 15.99 -12.63 -5.36
CA PHE A 116 16.75 -11.97 -6.43
C PHE A 116 18.11 -11.45 -5.97
N GLY A 117 18.45 -11.64 -4.69
CA GLY A 117 19.73 -11.24 -4.11
C GLY A 117 19.83 -9.76 -3.76
N THR A 118 21.02 -9.37 -3.32
CA THR A 118 21.27 -8.05 -2.71
C THR A 118 21.24 -6.91 -3.72
N GLY A 119 21.81 -7.11 -4.91
CA GLY A 119 21.90 -6.08 -5.95
C GLY A 119 20.53 -5.57 -6.39
N VAL A 120 19.63 -6.51 -6.72
CA VAL A 120 18.25 -6.19 -7.13
C VAL A 120 17.48 -5.52 -6.00
N THR A 121 17.64 -6.01 -4.78
CA THR A 121 16.92 -5.48 -3.61
C THR A 121 17.31 -4.04 -3.33
N VAL A 122 18.59 -3.72 -3.30
CA VAL A 122 19.08 -2.35 -3.06
C VAL A 122 18.64 -1.43 -4.19
N ALA A 123 18.77 -1.88 -5.44
CA ALA A 123 18.29 -1.15 -6.60
C ALA A 123 16.79 -0.86 -6.52
N TYR A 124 15.99 -1.84 -6.08
CA TYR A 124 14.54 -1.70 -6.02
C TYR A 124 14.16 -0.68 -4.96
N VAL A 125 14.68 -0.84 -3.74
CA VAL A 125 14.39 0.05 -2.62
C VAL A 125 14.77 1.48 -2.94
N THR A 126 15.98 1.68 -3.47
CA THR A 126 16.49 3.04 -3.77
C THR A 126 15.70 3.70 -4.89
N THR A 127 15.45 3.00 -6.01
CA THR A 127 14.72 3.58 -7.15
C THR A 127 13.24 3.79 -6.85
N ALA A 128 12.61 2.89 -6.11
CA ALA A 128 11.21 3.02 -5.69
C ALA A 128 11.01 4.17 -4.69
N LEU A 129 11.88 4.27 -3.67
CA LEU A 129 11.85 5.41 -2.73
C LEU A 129 12.09 6.72 -3.44
N PHE A 130 13.10 6.78 -4.31
CA PHE A 130 13.39 7.97 -5.10
C PHE A 130 12.19 8.38 -5.96
N ALA A 131 11.58 7.43 -6.66
CA ALA A 131 10.40 7.69 -7.48
C ALA A 131 9.19 8.16 -6.64
N ALA A 132 8.97 7.59 -5.45
CA ALA A 132 7.92 8.04 -4.53
C ALA A 132 8.16 9.48 -4.03
N ILE A 133 9.39 9.82 -3.66
CA ILE A 133 9.79 11.17 -3.21
C ILE A 133 9.58 12.18 -4.34
N VAL A 134 10.08 11.87 -5.55
CA VAL A 134 9.92 12.74 -6.72
C VAL A 134 8.44 12.93 -7.06
N ALA A 135 7.66 11.85 -7.04
CA ALA A 135 6.23 11.91 -7.28
C ALA A 135 5.50 12.77 -6.24
N GLY A 136 5.79 12.62 -4.95
CA GLY A 136 5.19 13.46 -3.91
C GLY A 136 5.60 14.92 -3.99
N LEU A 137 6.85 15.21 -4.36
CA LEU A 137 7.30 16.57 -4.65
C LEU A 137 6.53 17.19 -5.83
N ILE A 138 6.42 16.46 -6.94
CA ILE A 138 5.68 16.91 -8.12
C ILE A 138 4.21 17.16 -7.76
N ILE A 139 3.56 16.21 -7.09
CA ILE A 139 2.15 16.32 -6.68
C ILE A 139 1.96 17.51 -5.72
N GLY A 140 2.90 17.76 -4.81
CA GLY A 140 2.86 18.89 -3.89
C GLY A 140 2.91 20.26 -4.58
N THR A 141 3.36 20.35 -5.84
CA THR A 141 3.34 21.62 -6.59
C THR A 141 1.99 21.94 -7.24
N PHE A 142 1.09 20.97 -7.35
CA PHE A 142 -0.17 21.10 -8.08
C PHE A 142 -1.36 21.54 -7.20
N GLU A 143 -1.13 21.97 -5.94
CA GLU A 143 -2.16 22.46 -4.98
C GLU A 143 -3.48 21.67 -5.08
N LEU A 144 -3.39 20.34 -4.95
CA LEU A 144 -4.54 19.44 -5.09
C LEU A 144 -5.40 19.37 -3.82
N ASP A 145 -5.19 20.29 -2.87
CA ASP A 145 -5.87 20.30 -1.58
C ASP A 145 -7.40 20.36 -1.76
N GLY A 146 -7.89 21.03 -2.82
CA GLY A 146 -9.31 21.10 -3.18
C GLY A 146 -9.91 19.83 -3.82
N TYR A 147 -9.12 18.79 -4.08
CA TYR A 147 -9.59 17.50 -4.64
C TYR A 147 -9.57 16.35 -3.62
N ILE A 148 -9.22 16.65 -2.38
CA ILE A 148 -9.37 15.75 -1.25
C ILE A 148 -10.80 15.94 -0.76
N LYS A 149 -11.57 14.85 -0.71
CA LYS A 149 -12.92 14.92 -0.15
C LYS A 149 -12.78 15.20 1.34
N ASP A 150 -13.64 16.08 1.85
CA ASP A 150 -13.89 16.19 3.28
C ASP A 150 -14.47 14.85 3.77
N VAL A 151 -13.57 13.94 4.13
CA VAL A 151 -14.01 12.71 4.75
C VAL A 151 -14.25 13.03 6.20
N ARG A 152 -15.47 13.46 6.46
CA ARG A 152 -16.08 13.37 7.78
C ARG A 152 -16.16 11.89 8.13
N ILE A 153 -15.05 11.30 8.55
CA ILE A 153 -15.06 10.01 9.20
C ILE A 153 -15.69 10.28 10.56
N THR A 154 -16.98 9.98 10.70
CA THR A 154 -17.61 9.86 12.02
C THR A 154 -17.00 8.65 12.72
N ALA A 155 -15.78 8.81 13.22
CA ALA A 155 -15.16 7.92 14.18
C ALA A 155 -15.54 8.45 15.56
N GLY A 156 -16.46 7.77 16.24
CA GLY A 156 -16.70 8.00 17.67
C GLY A 156 -17.23 9.39 18.07
N GLY A 157 -18.05 10.05 17.24
CA GLY A 157 -18.78 11.26 17.65
C GLY A 157 -17.94 12.54 17.82
N ARG A 158 -16.70 12.58 17.33
CA ARG A 158 -15.93 13.82 17.18
C ARG A 158 -15.83 14.21 15.71
N GLU A 159 -16.26 15.43 15.40
CA GLU A 159 -15.97 16.08 14.12
C GLU A 159 -14.49 16.51 14.12
N ILE A 160 -13.68 15.86 13.29
CA ILE A 160 -12.39 16.41 12.89
C ILE A 160 -12.59 16.84 11.44
N ALA A 161 -12.69 18.16 11.26
CA ALA A 161 -12.69 18.76 9.93
C ALA A 161 -11.29 18.58 9.34
N THR A 162 -11.23 18.14 8.09
CA THR A 162 -10.02 18.17 7.28
C THR A 162 -10.09 19.42 6.42
N ASP A 163 -10.07 20.59 7.06
CA ASP A 163 -10.04 21.87 6.37
C ASP A 163 -8.75 21.93 5.57
N GLY A 164 -8.89 21.61 4.27
CA GLY A 164 -7.83 21.35 3.29
C GLY A 164 -6.82 22.49 3.13
N GLY A 165 -5.95 22.65 4.12
CA GLY A 165 -4.88 23.64 4.12
C GLY A 165 -5.39 25.08 4.20
N ALA A 166 -5.86 25.52 5.37
CA ALA A 166 -5.85 26.94 5.72
C ALA A 166 -5.53 27.15 7.21
N THR A 167 -4.71 28.16 7.47
CA THR A 167 -4.04 28.55 8.73
C THR A 167 -4.95 28.93 9.92
N PRO A 168 -4.41 29.05 11.16
CA PRO A 168 -5.10 28.70 12.40
C PRO A 168 -5.76 29.89 13.10
N SER A 169 -6.86 29.63 13.81
CA SER A 169 -7.26 30.43 14.97
C SER A 169 -8.25 29.70 15.87
N ASP A 170 -7.87 29.61 17.13
CA ASP A 170 -8.72 29.54 18.33
C ASP A 170 -9.24 28.17 18.78
N THR A 171 -8.40 27.58 19.62
CA THR A 171 -8.72 26.55 20.61
C THR A 171 -9.77 26.99 21.64
N SER A 172 -10.42 25.99 22.23
CA SER A 172 -11.17 25.99 23.51
C SER A 172 -12.70 26.19 23.42
N LYS A 173 -13.43 25.07 23.38
CA LYS A 173 -14.69 24.78 24.12
C LYS A 173 -15.44 23.62 23.46
N ALA A 174 -15.11 22.39 23.81
CA ALA A 174 -15.97 21.22 23.65
C ALA A 174 -15.41 20.05 24.48
N ALA A 175 -15.26 20.28 25.78
CA ALA A 175 -15.22 19.20 26.77
C ALA A 175 -16.61 19.20 27.43
N ASP A 176 -17.09 18.01 27.78
CA ASP A 176 -18.33 17.77 28.54
C ASP A 176 -19.60 17.52 27.69
N ALA A 177 -19.70 16.32 27.09
CA ALA A 177 -20.87 15.43 27.26
C ALA A 177 -20.79 14.18 26.38
N ALA A 178 -21.26 13.06 26.96
CA ALA A 178 -21.72 11.81 26.34
C ALA A 178 -20.67 10.74 25.99
N GLY A 179 -20.85 9.57 26.61
CA GLY A 179 -19.99 8.41 26.48
C GLY A 179 -20.21 7.60 25.20
N CYS A 180 -19.10 7.18 24.61
CA CYS A 180 -18.98 5.99 23.77
C CYS A 180 -17.52 5.50 23.78
N SER A 181 -17.38 4.19 23.83
CA SER A 181 -16.13 3.42 23.83
C SER A 181 -15.83 3.00 22.39
N GLU A 182 -15.13 3.82 21.60
CA GLU A 182 -14.35 3.40 20.42
C GLU A 182 -13.62 4.60 19.77
N CYS A 183 -12.36 4.35 19.40
CA CYS A 183 -11.45 5.14 18.57
C CYS A 183 -11.24 6.64 18.88
N GLY A 184 -10.04 6.92 19.42
CA GLY A 184 -9.28 8.14 19.11
C GLY A 184 -9.70 9.42 19.81
N THR A 185 -9.28 9.60 21.06
CA THR A 185 -8.62 10.79 21.62
C THR A 185 -8.86 10.90 23.11
N THR A 186 -7.88 10.46 23.88
CA THR A 186 -7.41 11.28 25.01
C THR A 186 -6.01 10.80 25.31
N ALA A 187 -5.06 11.74 25.38
CA ALA A 187 -3.84 11.54 26.14
C ALA A 187 -4.23 11.40 27.63
N THR A 188 -4.90 10.31 27.98
CA THR A 188 -4.97 9.82 29.34
C THR A 188 -3.83 8.84 29.50
N ASN A 189 -3.20 8.90 30.66
CA ASN A 189 -2.02 8.15 31.05
C ASN A 189 -2.35 6.64 31.10
N ARG A 190 -2.53 6.00 29.93
CA ARG A 190 -2.94 4.60 29.80
C ARG A 190 -1.77 3.71 30.14
N THR A 191 -2.02 2.76 31.03
CA THR A 191 -1.04 1.80 31.51
C THR A 191 -0.59 0.92 30.33
N HIS A 192 0.67 0.46 30.29
CA HIS A 192 1.23 -0.35 29.19
C HIS A 192 0.37 -1.58 28.84
N LYS A 193 -0.39 -2.09 29.83
CA LYS A 193 -1.33 -3.20 29.66
C LYS A 193 -2.60 -2.82 28.87
N GLU A 194 -3.13 -1.61 29.07
CA GLU A 194 -4.33 -1.11 28.38
C GLU A 194 -4.03 -0.77 26.91
N ARG A 195 -2.81 -0.29 26.62
CA ARG A 195 -2.33 -0.04 25.26
C ARG A 195 -2.24 -1.33 24.44
N VAL A 196 -1.72 -2.39 25.05
CA VAL A 196 -1.57 -3.70 24.40
C VAL A 196 -2.92 -4.37 24.16
N THR A 197 -3.86 -4.28 25.11
CA THR A 197 -5.21 -4.83 24.91
C THR A 197 -6.01 -4.05 23.87
N ALA A 198 -5.92 -2.72 23.85
CA ALA A 198 -6.58 -1.89 22.85
C ALA A 198 -6.03 -2.14 21.43
N ALA A 199 -4.70 -2.27 21.29
CA ALA A 199 -4.07 -2.63 20.01
C ALA A 199 -4.49 -4.04 19.54
N GLY A 200 -4.64 -4.98 20.47
CA GLY A 200 -5.11 -6.35 20.17
C GLY A 200 -6.56 -6.38 19.70
N GLU A 201 -7.47 -5.68 20.38
CA GLU A 201 -8.89 -5.60 19.99
C GLU A 201 -9.07 -4.88 18.64
N GLY A 202 -8.34 -3.79 18.40
CA GLY A 202 -8.35 -3.07 17.13
C GLY A 202 -7.81 -3.90 15.96
N ALA A 203 -6.75 -4.68 16.17
CA ALA A 203 -6.25 -5.61 15.16
C ALA A 203 -7.27 -6.71 14.83
N LEU A 204 -8.00 -7.22 15.84
CA LEU A 204 -8.98 -8.29 15.66
C LEU A 204 -10.24 -7.81 14.95
N SER A 205 -10.74 -6.61 15.28
CA SER A 205 -11.90 -6.01 14.61
C SER A 205 -11.60 -5.68 13.15
N PHE A 206 -10.44 -5.07 12.87
CA PHE A 206 -9.99 -4.79 11.51
C PHE A 206 -9.86 -6.06 10.67
N PHE A 207 -9.29 -7.12 11.26
CA PHE A 207 -9.21 -8.42 10.59
C PHE A 207 -10.61 -8.95 10.26
N ARG A 208 -11.55 -8.91 11.22
CA ARG A 208 -12.93 -9.38 11.01
C ARG A 208 -13.66 -8.61 9.92
N ASP A 209 -13.47 -7.31 9.84
CA ASP A 209 -14.08 -6.45 8.83
C ASP A 209 -13.46 -6.64 7.43
N THR A 210 -12.17 -6.94 7.39
CA THR A 210 -11.41 -7.14 6.15
C THR A 210 -11.54 -8.58 5.63
N LEU A 211 -11.81 -9.54 6.51
CA LEU A 211 -11.97 -10.97 6.20
C LEU A 211 -12.93 -11.26 5.03
N PRO A 212 -14.15 -10.69 4.94
CA PRO A 212 -15.04 -10.96 3.81
C PRO A 212 -14.44 -10.47 2.48
N TYR A 213 -13.75 -9.33 2.47
CA TYR A 213 -13.10 -8.81 1.25
C TYR A 213 -11.88 -9.66 0.86
N ILE A 214 -11.08 -10.09 1.84
CA ILE A 214 -9.95 -11.00 1.62
C ILE A 214 -10.47 -12.34 1.06
N ALA A 215 -11.53 -12.90 1.63
CA ALA A 215 -12.12 -14.16 1.18
C ALA A 215 -12.61 -14.07 -0.27
N VAL A 216 -13.33 -12.99 -0.62
CA VAL A 216 -13.78 -12.75 -2.01
C VAL A 216 -12.58 -12.58 -2.95
N GLY A 217 -11.56 -11.83 -2.53
CA GLY A 217 -10.36 -11.61 -3.32
C GLY A 217 -9.53 -12.87 -3.54
N ILE A 218 -9.39 -13.73 -2.53
CA ILE A 218 -8.72 -15.02 -2.66
C ILE A 218 -9.54 -15.96 -3.57
N ALA A 219 -10.87 -15.96 -3.46
CA ALA A 219 -11.73 -16.74 -4.34
C ALA A 219 -11.60 -16.32 -5.82
N ILE A 220 -11.57 -15.01 -6.08
CA ILE A 220 -11.33 -14.46 -7.42
C ILE A 220 -9.91 -14.76 -7.88
N GLY A 221 -8.90 -14.61 -7.01
CA GLY A 221 -7.50 -14.90 -7.31
C GLY A 221 -7.28 -16.36 -7.70
N ALA A 222 -7.88 -17.31 -6.98
CA ALA A 222 -7.84 -18.74 -7.30
C ALA A 222 -8.49 -19.04 -8.66
N LEU A 223 -9.61 -18.38 -8.97
CA LEU A 223 -10.26 -18.49 -10.28
C LEU A 223 -9.40 -17.94 -11.42
N ILE A 224 -8.70 -16.82 -11.19
CA ILE A 224 -7.84 -16.18 -12.20
C ILE A 224 -6.55 -16.98 -12.42
N HIS A 225 -5.95 -17.52 -11.36
CA HIS A 225 -4.70 -18.28 -11.45
C HIS A 225 -4.84 -19.55 -12.31
N GLY A 226 -6.04 -20.13 -12.37
CA GLY A 226 -6.36 -21.23 -13.27
C GLY A 226 -6.67 -20.81 -14.71
N ALA A 227 -6.88 -19.52 -14.99
CA ALA A 227 -7.35 -19.01 -16.28
C ALA A 227 -6.29 -18.27 -17.11
N VAL A 228 -5.17 -17.83 -16.50
CA VAL A 228 -4.12 -17.07 -17.18
C VAL A 228 -2.86 -17.92 -17.36
N PRO A 229 -2.67 -18.57 -18.52
CA PRO A 229 -1.48 -19.35 -18.81
C PRO A 229 -0.22 -18.47 -18.87
N ALA A 230 0.89 -18.98 -18.35
CA ALA A 230 2.19 -18.32 -18.41
C ALA A 230 2.62 -18.01 -19.86
N GLU A 231 2.17 -18.81 -20.85
CA GLU A 231 2.46 -18.56 -22.27
C GLU A 231 1.81 -17.28 -22.81
N PHE A 232 0.66 -16.86 -22.25
CA PHE A 232 0.02 -15.60 -22.64
C PHE A 232 0.83 -14.39 -22.16
N LEU A 233 1.37 -14.46 -20.94
CA LEU A 233 2.27 -13.44 -20.42
C LEU A 233 3.60 -13.39 -21.20
N GLN A 234 4.19 -14.53 -21.55
CA GLN A 234 5.44 -14.57 -22.34
C GLN A 234 5.29 -13.96 -23.75
N ARG A 235 4.14 -14.15 -24.41
CA ARG A 235 3.88 -13.55 -25.74
C ARG A 235 3.71 -12.04 -25.72
N ILE A 236 3.15 -11.49 -24.64
CA ILE A 236 2.86 -10.04 -24.51
C ILE A 236 4.01 -9.29 -23.84
N ALA A 237 4.66 -9.90 -22.85
CA ALA A 237 5.69 -9.30 -22.00
C ALA A 237 7.12 -9.80 -22.29
N GLY A 238 7.34 -10.45 -23.43
CA GLY A 238 8.63 -11.05 -23.81
C GLY A 238 9.77 -10.03 -24.00
N PRO A 239 11.04 -10.49 -23.94
CA PRO A 239 12.25 -9.66 -23.85
C PRO A 239 12.56 -8.71 -25.03
N GLY A 240 11.87 -8.85 -26.16
CA GLY A 240 12.09 -8.01 -27.36
C GLY A 240 11.17 -6.79 -27.50
N ASN A 241 10.18 -6.61 -26.62
CA ASN A 241 9.17 -5.56 -26.77
C ASN A 241 9.38 -4.41 -25.77
N PRO A 242 9.77 -3.19 -26.19
CA PRO A 242 9.87 -2.04 -25.27
C PRO A 242 8.53 -1.64 -24.66
N LEU A 243 7.40 -2.06 -25.23
CA LEU A 243 6.06 -1.88 -24.65
C LEU A 243 5.70 -2.95 -23.61
N ALA A 244 6.54 -3.98 -23.40
CA ALA A 244 6.28 -5.01 -22.40
C ALA A 244 6.14 -4.41 -20.99
N THR A 245 7.01 -3.46 -20.62
CA THR A 245 7.00 -2.85 -19.29
C THR A 245 5.73 -2.02 -19.00
N PRO A 246 5.27 -1.12 -19.89
CA PRO A 246 3.96 -0.47 -19.74
C PRO A 246 2.78 -1.43 -19.68
N ILE A 247 2.76 -2.44 -20.54
CA ILE A 247 1.67 -3.41 -20.56
C ILE A 247 1.66 -4.21 -19.24
N ALA A 248 2.84 -4.60 -18.75
CA ALA A 248 2.98 -5.30 -17.48
C ALA A 248 2.50 -4.45 -16.29
N ALA A 249 2.88 -3.17 -16.21
CA ALA A 249 2.39 -2.26 -15.17
C ALA A 249 0.86 -2.12 -15.16
N LEU A 250 0.26 -1.97 -16.35
CA LEU A 250 -1.20 -1.88 -16.52
C LEU A 250 -1.92 -3.20 -16.23
N ALA A 251 -1.31 -4.33 -16.61
CA ALA A 251 -1.85 -5.66 -16.33
C ALA A 251 -1.78 -6.02 -14.84
N GLY A 252 -0.78 -5.49 -14.12
CA GLY A 252 -0.67 -5.62 -12.67
C GLY A 252 -1.79 -4.89 -11.94
N ALA A 253 -2.17 -3.69 -12.39
CA ALA A 253 -3.15 -2.83 -11.71
C ALA A 253 -4.47 -3.52 -11.27
N PRO A 254 -5.17 -4.31 -12.10
CA PRO A 254 -6.41 -4.99 -11.70
C PRO A 254 -6.19 -6.22 -10.81
N ILE A 255 -4.96 -6.70 -10.65
CA ILE A 255 -4.67 -7.94 -9.92
C ILE A 255 -4.69 -7.67 -8.42
N TYR A 256 -5.67 -8.29 -7.75
CA TYR A 256 -5.82 -8.20 -6.30
C TYR A 256 -4.93 -9.22 -5.59
N VAL A 257 -3.63 -8.96 -5.55
CA VAL A 257 -2.67 -9.77 -4.78
C VAL A 257 -1.78 -8.82 -3.98
N SER A 258 -1.40 -9.20 -2.76
CA SER A 258 -0.44 -8.42 -1.98
C SER A 258 0.95 -8.50 -2.64
N ILE A 259 1.82 -7.50 -2.43
CA ILE A 259 3.17 -7.53 -2.99
C ILE A 259 3.92 -8.83 -2.61
N SER A 260 3.69 -9.31 -1.38
CA SER A 260 4.26 -10.57 -0.88
C SER A 260 3.77 -11.79 -1.67
N GLY A 261 2.52 -11.78 -2.12
CA GLY A 261 1.98 -12.84 -2.99
C GLY A 261 2.42 -12.70 -4.45
N MET A 262 2.74 -11.48 -4.91
CA MET A 262 3.25 -11.28 -6.27
C MET A 262 4.74 -11.65 -6.42
N LEU A 263 5.54 -11.64 -5.36
CA LEU A 263 6.97 -11.95 -5.44
C LEU A 263 7.29 -13.39 -5.88
N PRO A 264 6.61 -14.43 -5.39
CA PRO A 264 6.77 -15.79 -5.93
C PRO A 264 6.39 -15.88 -7.40
N ILE A 265 5.30 -15.22 -7.81
CA ILE A 265 4.89 -15.15 -9.22
C ILE A 265 5.96 -14.45 -10.04
N ALA A 266 6.49 -13.33 -9.53
CA ALA A 266 7.57 -12.58 -10.15
C ALA A 266 8.82 -13.44 -10.37
N HIS A 267 9.18 -14.29 -9.41
CA HIS A 267 10.29 -15.23 -9.55
C HIS A 267 10.03 -16.21 -10.70
N SER A 268 8.86 -16.87 -10.73
CA SER A 268 8.49 -17.79 -11.81
C SER A 268 8.44 -17.11 -13.18
N LEU A 269 7.99 -15.85 -13.25
CA LEU A 269 7.97 -15.07 -14.49
C LEU A 269 9.39 -14.72 -14.97
N THR A 270 10.31 -14.48 -14.05
CA THR A 270 11.72 -14.22 -14.37
C THR A 270 12.41 -15.49 -14.86
N GLU A 271 12.14 -16.64 -14.22
CA GLU A 271 12.62 -17.96 -14.70
C GLU A 271 12.06 -18.32 -16.07
N ALA A 272 10.84 -17.88 -16.38
CA ALA A 272 10.22 -17.96 -17.70
C ALA A 272 10.88 -17.03 -18.76
N GLY A 273 11.91 -16.26 -18.40
CA GLY A 273 12.66 -15.41 -19.32
C GLY A 273 12.08 -14.01 -19.53
N ILE A 274 11.13 -13.58 -18.70
CA ILE A 274 10.65 -12.19 -18.71
C ILE A 274 11.70 -11.31 -18.02
N PRO A 275 12.07 -10.16 -18.61
CA PRO A 275 13.03 -9.26 -17.98
C PRO A 275 12.59 -8.80 -16.59
N ILE A 276 13.51 -8.80 -15.63
CA ILE A 276 13.22 -8.49 -14.22
C ILE A 276 12.56 -7.11 -14.05
N GLY A 277 12.94 -6.12 -14.87
CA GLY A 277 12.32 -4.79 -14.85
C GLY A 277 10.84 -4.79 -15.24
N THR A 278 10.46 -5.62 -16.22
CA THR A 278 9.06 -5.81 -16.61
C THR A 278 8.25 -6.48 -15.51
N VAL A 279 8.86 -7.44 -14.81
CA VAL A 279 8.25 -8.10 -13.65
C VAL A 279 8.08 -7.12 -12.48
N ILE A 280 9.09 -6.30 -12.18
CA ILE A 280 9.01 -5.25 -11.14
C ILE A 280 7.91 -4.23 -11.48
N ALA A 281 7.79 -3.81 -12.75
CA ALA A 281 6.73 -2.91 -13.18
C ALA A 281 5.32 -3.49 -12.94
N PHE A 282 5.14 -4.78 -13.19
CA PHE A 282 3.92 -5.51 -12.87
C PHE A 282 3.62 -5.51 -11.37
N VAL A 283 4.62 -5.80 -10.54
CA VAL A 283 4.48 -5.82 -9.07
C VAL A 283 4.11 -4.44 -8.53
N ILE A 284 4.77 -3.37 -9.00
CA ILE A 284 4.48 -1.98 -8.57
C ILE A 284 3.07 -1.57 -8.99
N GLY A 285 2.69 -1.85 -10.24
CA GLY A 285 1.36 -1.53 -10.77
C GLY A 285 0.25 -2.21 -9.96
N GLY A 286 0.41 -3.49 -9.66
CA GLY A 286 -0.57 -4.25 -8.89
C GLY A 286 -0.63 -3.87 -7.41
N ALA A 287 0.52 -3.62 -6.77
CA ALA A 287 0.54 -3.18 -5.37
C ALA A 287 -0.07 -1.79 -5.18
N GLY A 288 0.16 -0.86 -6.10
CA GLY A 288 -0.31 0.52 -5.95
C GLY A 288 -1.71 0.79 -6.53
N ILE A 289 -2.20 0.05 -7.53
CA ILE A 289 -3.50 0.35 -8.19
C ILE A 289 -4.55 -0.75 -7.96
N SER A 290 -4.31 -1.68 -7.03
CA SER A 290 -5.29 -2.74 -6.74
C SER A 290 -6.71 -2.21 -6.50
N ILE A 291 -7.71 -2.96 -6.97
CA ILE A 291 -9.13 -2.57 -6.91
C ILE A 291 -9.53 -2.10 -5.49
N PRO A 292 -9.17 -2.81 -4.40
CA PRO A 292 -9.56 -2.38 -3.06
C PRO A 292 -8.83 -1.13 -2.57
N ASN A 293 -7.58 -0.91 -3.01
CA ASN A 293 -6.89 0.35 -2.75
C ASN A 293 -7.65 1.52 -3.40
N LEU A 294 -8.05 1.38 -4.67
CA LEU A 294 -8.82 2.42 -5.37
C LEU A 294 -10.21 2.64 -4.76
N ILE A 295 -10.91 1.59 -4.34
CA ILE A 295 -12.22 1.70 -3.68
C ILE A 295 -12.09 2.48 -2.38
N LEU A 296 -11.06 2.15 -1.59
CA LEU A 296 -10.82 2.77 -0.29
C LEU A 296 -10.36 4.23 -0.47
N LEU A 297 -9.47 4.48 -1.42
CA LEU A 297 -8.96 5.82 -1.72
C LEU A 297 -10.01 6.72 -2.37
N ASN A 298 -10.98 6.18 -3.12
CA ASN A 298 -12.14 6.94 -3.62
C ASN A 298 -13.03 7.46 -2.48
N LYS A 299 -12.93 6.93 -1.25
CA LYS A 299 -13.59 7.56 -0.09
C LYS A 299 -12.89 8.85 0.31
N LEU A 300 -11.56 8.88 0.23
CA LEU A 300 -10.72 10.04 0.57
C LEU A 300 -10.58 11.08 -0.53
N PHE A 301 -10.50 10.64 -1.78
CA PHE A 301 -10.13 11.47 -2.91
C PHE A 301 -11.27 11.59 -3.92
N GLU A 302 -11.33 12.73 -4.59
CA GLU A 302 -12.15 12.88 -5.79
C GLU A 302 -11.62 12.03 -6.94
N ARG A 303 -12.50 11.73 -7.90
CA ARG A 303 -12.15 10.91 -9.08
C ARG A 303 -10.95 11.48 -9.86
N ARG A 304 -10.77 12.80 -9.85
CA ARG A 304 -9.62 13.47 -10.47
C ARG A 304 -8.31 13.13 -9.76
N LEU A 305 -8.28 13.26 -8.44
CA LEU A 305 -7.09 12.96 -7.64
C LEU A 305 -6.78 11.45 -7.63
N LEU A 306 -7.82 10.61 -7.65
CA LEU A 306 -7.67 9.17 -7.82
C LEU A 306 -7.05 8.80 -9.18
N ALA A 307 -7.47 9.47 -10.26
CA ALA A 307 -6.88 9.28 -11.57
C ALA A 307 -5.42 9.72 -11.59
N ILE A 308 -5.08 10.86 -10.98
CA ILE A 308 -3.71 11.34 -10.85
C ILE A 308 -2.87 10.31 -10.09
N TYR A 309 -3.33 9.84 -8.94
CA TYR A 309 -2.66 8.78 -8.17
C TYR A 309 -2.42 7.52 -9.01
N ALA A 310 -3.44 7.01 -9.70
CA ALA A 310 -3.31 5.82 -10.52
C ALA A 310 -2.30 6.03 -11.66
N THR A 311 -2.37 7.16 -12.37
CA THR A 311 -1.40 7.50 -13.42
C THR A 311 0.01 7.64 -12.88
N THR A 312 0.19 8.22 -11.70
CA THR A 312 1.49 8.34 -11.03
C THR A 312 2.06 6.97 -10.71
N VAL A 313 1.29 6.04 -10.15
CA VAL A 313 1.76 4.69 -9.86
C VAL A 313 2.15 3.94 -11.15
N VAL A 314 1.34 4.02 -12.22
CA VAL A 314 1.70 3.41 -13.51
C VAL A 314 3.01 4.01 -14.03
N THR A 315 3.16 5.35 -13.94
CA THR A 315 4.36 6.06 -14.40
C THR A 315 5.58 5.65 -13.60
N ILE A 316 5.45 5.49 -12.28
CA ILE A 316 6.52 4.96 -11.42
C ILE A 316 6.89 3.54 -11.84
N GLY A 317 5.91 2.65 -12.01
CA GLY A 317 6.14 1.26 -12.43
C GLY A 317 6.87 1.16 -13.77
N ILE A 318 6.45 1.96 -14.76
CA ILE A 318 7.10 2.04 -16.07
C ILE A 318 8.53 2.56 -15.92
N THR A 319 8.71 3.68 -15.21
CA THR A 319 10.01 4.33 -15.08
C THR A 319 11.00 3.40 -14.37
N VAL A 320 10.62 2.84 -13.22
CA VAL A 320 11.44 1.89 -12.47
C VAL A 320 11.72 0.63 -13.29
N GLY A 321 10.71 0.07 -13.96
CA GLY A 321 10.88 -1.14 -14.76
C GLY A 321 11.82 -0.94 -15.97
N VAL A 322 11.68 0.17 -16.69
CA VAL A 322 12.58 0.52 -17.81
C VAL A 322 13.98 0.82 -17.29
N LEU A 323 14.11 1.51 -16.15
CA LEU A 323 15.39 1.76 -15.51
C LEU A 323 16.08 0.45 -15.14
N PHE A 324 15.35 -0.52 -14.58
CA PHE A 324 15.86 -1.86 -14.32
C PHE A 324 16.29 -2.58 -15.59
N ASN A 325 15.48 -2.54 -16.64
CA ASN A 325 15.76 -3.24 -17.89
C ASN A 325 16.92 -2.62 -18.68
N THR A 326 17.28 -1.36 -18.44
CA THR A 326 18.34 -0.66 -19.17
C THR A 326 19.65 -0.57 -18.37
N ILE A 327 19.56 -0.25 -17.08
CA ILE A 327 20.73 -0.06 -16.21
C ILE A 327 21.19 -1.37 -15.59
N PHE A 328 20.25 -2.21 -15.14
CA PHE A 328 20.56 -3.44 -14.41
C PHE A 328 20.62 -4.69 -15.30
N ALA A 329 20.26 -4.59 -16.58
CA ALA A 329 20.43 -5.67 -17.55
C ALA A 329 21.89 -6.02 -17.86
N GLY A 330 22.85 -5.17 -17.48
CA GLY A 330 24.29 -5.48 -17.56
C GLY A 330 24.91 -5.97 -16.24
N LEU A 331 24.15 -5.98 -15.14
CA LEU A 331 24.62 -6.32 -13.80
C LEU A 331 24.07 -7.67 -13.28
N LEU A 332 23.10 -8.24 -14.00
CA LEU A 332 22.42 -9.53 -13.78
C LEU A 332 22.69 -10.46 -14.98
#